data_AF-A0A661SRJ7-F1
#
_entry.id   AF-A0A661SRJ7-F1
#
_cell.length_a   1.000
_cell.length_b   1.000
_cell.length_c   1.000
_cell.angle_alpha   90.00
_cell.angle_beta   90.00
_cell.angle_gamma   90.00
#
_symmetry.space_group_name_H-M   'P 1'
#
loop_
_entity.id
_entity.type
_entity.pdbx_description
1 polymer ?
#
loop_
_entity_poly.entity_id
_entity_poly.type
_entity_poly.pdbx_seq_one_letter_code
_entity_poly.pdbx_strand_id
1 'polypeptide(L)'
;MGTDNCVMVIKDEFGRILTTHEVESENGDDAGKFLQKLKDAGIIIISFFSDYSESYVGAAGEVFPDAKFQADHFHTAKNIWKHLKKCLPEYRRKLKTDGQEMQDKEMPKIASELWKLRRTLLKKPSYLSEEEREKIKAPEKRDSGFVSEFRSVISRIVNISDHSNTEIQAEVKLRNLKNQIERLENGYLNKTVKFFSDHRNEAMQYLRKKGLAKYTRSSNSESGMRVLRRRPKNCGRRLLNGCIKGGTHPKFQ
;
A
#
# COMPACT_ATOMS: atom_id res chain seq x y z
N MET A 1 29.61 6.52 11.84
CA MET A 1 28.49 7.47 11.74
C MET A 1 27.92 7.33 10.35
N GLY A 2 26.67 6.88 10.21
CA GLY A 2 26.06 6.71 8.90
C GLY A 2 25.57 8.06 8.41
N THR A 3 25.90 8.45 7.18
CA THR A 3 25.31 9.65 6.58
C THR A 3 23.80 9.44 6.41
N ASP A 4 23.01 10.41 6.83
CA ASP A 4 21.53 10.43 6.75
C ASP A 4 21.03 10.74 5.32
N ASN A 5 21.85 10.44 4.30
CA ASN A 5 21.54 10.77 2.92
C ASN A 5 20.39 9.90 2.42
N CYS A 6 19.39 10.55 1.81
CA CYS A 6 18.35 9.87 1.06
C CYS A 6 18.90 9.46 -0.30
N VAL A 7 18.39 8.33 -0.82
CA VAL A 7 18.69 7.89 -2.19
C VAL A 7 17.41 7.93 -2.99
N MET A 8 17.37 8.78 -4.01
CA MET A 8 16.36 8.74 -5.05
C MET A 8 16.75 7.70 -6.09
N VAL A 9 15.84 6.79 -6.40
CA VAL A 9 16.11 5.69 -7.33
C VAL A 9 15.13 5.73 -8.46
N ILE A 10 15.71 5.68 -9.67
CA ILE A 10 14.95 5.58 -10.90
C ILE A 10 15.04 4.20 -11.46
N LYS A 11 13.87 3.66 -11.80
CA LYS A 11 13.76 2.36 -12.44
C LYS A 11 12.92 2.43 -13.68
N ASP A 12 13.26 1.59 -14.65
CA ASP A 12 12.40 1.38 -15.82
C ASP A 12 11.21 0.47 -15.49
N GLU A 13 10.39 0.18 -16.50
CA GLU A 13 9.21 -0.68 -16.37
C GLU A 13 9.53 -2.14 -16.00
N PHE A 14 10.77 -2.59 -16.19
CA PHE A 14 11.23 -3.93 -15.84
C PHE A 14 11.83 -3.98 -14.43
N GLY A 15 11.79 -2.85 -13.69
CA GLY A 15 12.33 -2.74 -12.35
C GLY A 15 13.87 -2.66 -12.32
N ARG A 16 14.51 -2.47 -13.47
CA ARG A 16 15.96 -2.25 -13.57
C ARG A 16 16.27 -0.84 -13.13
N ILE A 17 17.28 -0.68 -12.28
CA ILE A 17 17.72 0.65 -11.84
C ILE A 17 18.41 1.33 -13.03
N LEU A 18 17.86 2.46 -13.47
CA LEU A 18 18.45 3.31 -14.50
C LEU A 18 19.48 4.26 -13.90
N THR A 19 19.15 4.87 -12.77
CA THR A 19 20.07 5.76 -12.05
C THR A 19 19.69 5.88 -10.58
N THR A 20 20.65 6.30 -9.77
CA THR A 20 20.46 6.62 -8.35
C THR A 20 21.07 7.98 -8.06
N HIS A 21 20.41 8.79 -7.25
CA HIS A 21 20.93 10.07 -6.81
C HIS A 21 20.89 10.14 -5.29
N GLU A 22 22.05 10.30 -4.67
CA GLU A 22 22.15 10.53 -3.23
C GLU A 22 21.93 12.03 -2.98
N VAL A 23 21.01 12.35 -2.07
CA VAL A 23 20.66 13.71 -1.68
C VAL A 23 20.67 13.83 -0.16
N GLU A 24 20.94 15.02 0.34
CA GLU A 24 20.97 15.27 1.79
C GLU A 24 19.57 15.23 2.42
N SER A 25 18.52 15.50 1.64
CA SER A 25 17.14 15.47 2.13
C SER A 25 16.10 15.08 1.07
N GLU A 26 14.91 14.66 1.53
CA GLU A 26 13.74 14.30 0.69
C GLU A 26 12.87 15.52 0.31
N ASN A 27 13.41 16.73 0.37
CA ASN A 27 12.66 17.94 0.06
C ASN A 27 12.30 18.03 -1.45
N GLY A 28 11.30 18.85 -1.78
CA GLY A 28 10.81 19.00 -3.15
C GLY A 28 11.87 19.58 -4.09
N ASP A 29 12.71 20.48 -3.60
CA ASP A 29 13.72 21.18 -4.40
C ASP A 29 14.80 20.23 -4.92
N ASP A 30 15.30 19.34 -4.06
CA ASP A 30 16.32 18.35 -4.42
C ASP A 30 15.73 17.29 -5.37
N ALA A 31 14.46 16.92 -5.18
CA ALA A 31 13.73 16.08 -6.12
C ALA A 31 13.58 16.76 -7.50
N GLY A 32 13.21 18.04 -7.52
CA GLY A 32 13.06 18.83 -8.73
C GLY A 32 14.35 18.94 -9.52
N LYS A 33 15.47 19.27 -8.85
CA LYS A 33 16.80 19.31 -9.48
C LYS A 33 17.20 17.97 -10.08
N PHE A 34 16.94 16.88 -9.38
CA PHE A 34 17.24 15.54 -9.88
C PHE A 34 16.40 15.21 -11.11
N LEU A 35 15.10 15.50 -11.07
CA LEU A 35 14.17 15.25 -12.17
C LEU A 35 14.52 16.11 -13.40
N GLN A 36 14.93 17.36 -13.20
CA GLN A 36 15.35 18.26 -14.26
C GLN A 36 16.57 17.72 -15.01
N LYS A 37 17.58 17.18 -14.30
CA LYS A 37 18.75 16.54 -14.94
C LYS A 37 18.36 15.42 -15.91
N LEU A 38 17.31 14.67 -15.61
CA LEU A 38 16.83 13.59 -16.49
C LEU A 38 16.15 14.15 -17.72
N LYS A 39 15.37 15.22 -17.55
CA LYS A 39 14.72 15.94 -18.64
C LYS A 39 15.77 16.50 -19.60
N ASP A 40 16.81 17.12 -19.05
CA ASP A 40 17.95 17.67 -19.81
C ASP A 40 18.74 16.57 -20.53
N ALA A 41 18.82 15.38 -19.94
CA ALA A 41 19.38 14.19 -20.58
C ALA A 41 18.48 13.56 -21.67
N GLY A 42 17.35 14.19 -22.00
CA GLY A 42 16.41 13.73 -23.03
C GLY A 42 15.49 12.59 -22.60
N ILE A 43 15.39 12.30 -21.30
CA ILE A 43 14.48 11.26 -20.79
C ILE A 43 13.06 11.81 -20.78
N ILE A 44 12.20 11.20 -21.61
CA ILE A 44 10.77 11.49 -21.65
C ILE A 44 10.06 10.63 -20.61
N ILE A 45 9.29 11.24 -19.71
CA ILE A 45 8.53 10.51 -18.69
C ILE A 45 7.04 10.54 -19.04
N ILE A 46 6.46 9.36 -19.29
CA ILE A 46 5.02 9.23 -19.59
C ILE A 46 4.21 8.91 -18.32
N SER A 47 4.83 8.20 -17.39
CA SER A 47 4.23 7.85 -16.11
C SER A 47 5.30 7.65 -15.05
N PHE A 48 4.97 7.98 -13.81
CA PHE A 48 5.83 7.72 -12.68
C PHE A 48 5.07 7.12 -11.50
N PHE A 49 5.81 6.42 -10.65
CA PHE A 49 5.26 5.76 -9.47
C PHE A 49 6.12 6.11 -8.27
N SER A 50 5.47 6.56 -7.20
CA SER A 50 6.09 6.87 -5.92
C SER A 50 5.16 6.45 -4.79
N ASP A 51 5.66 6.53 -3.56
CA ASP A 51 4.77 6.70 -2.42
C ASP A 51 3.95 7.99 -2.53
N TYR A 52 3.09 8.23 -1.54
CA TYR A 52 2.26 9.43 -1.45
C TYR A 52 3.04 10.69 -1.01
N SER A 53 4.36 10.77 -1.30
CA SER A 53 5.17 11.93 -0.93
C SER A 53 4.75 13.16 -1.74
N GLU A 54 4.15 14.14 -1.07
CA GLU A 54 3.71 15.39 -1.69
C GLU A 54 4.89 16.16 -2.30
N SER A 55 6.06 16.16 -1.66
CA SER A 55 7.24 16.85 -2.16
C SER A 55 7.71 16.27 -3.49
N TYR A 56 7.75 14.95 -3.61
CA TYR A 56 8.18 14.27 -4.83
C TYR A 56 7.12 14.34 -5.94
N VAL A 57 5.85 14.15 -5.58
CA VAL A 57 4.74 14.23 -6.54
C VAL A 57 4.62 15.66 -7.10
N GLY A 58 4.78 16.68 -6.24
CA GLY A 58 4.80 18.09 -6.64
C GLY A 58 5.95 18.38 -7.61
N ALA A 59 7.18 18.05 -7.22
CA ALA A 59 8.36 18.26 -8.06
C ALA A 59 8.26 17.53 -9.42
N ALA A 60 7.73 16.30 -9.44
CA ALA A 60 7.50 15.56 -10.67
C ALA A 60 6.42 16.19 -11.55
N GLY A 61 5.36 16.73 -10.96
CA GLY A 61 4.33 17.47 -11.68
C GLY A 61 4.85 18.77 -12.30
N GLU A 62 5.79 19.45 -11.66
CA GLU A 62 6.42 20.67 -12.20
C GLU A 62 7.37 20.37 -13.37
N VAL A 63 8.25 19.37 -13.21
CA VAL A 63 9.24 19.05 -14.25
C VAL A 63 8.61 18.31 -15.43
N PHE A 64 7.63 17.43 -15.16
CA PHE A 64 6.96 16.57 -16.14
C PHE A 64 5.42 16.66 -16.02
N PRO A 65 4.80 17.78 -16.40
CA PRO A 65 3.36 18.03 -16.18
C PRO A 65 2.43 17.03 -16.90
N ASP A 66 2.90 16.45 -18.02
CA ASP A 66 2.13 15.46 -18.77
C ASP A 66 2.24 14.04 -18.20
N ALA A 67 3.22 13.79 -17.32
CA ALA A 67 3.46 12.47 -16.78
C ALA A 67 2.35 12.05 -15.81
N LYS A 68 1.86 10.82 -15.96
CA LYS A 68 0.82 10.29 -15.10
C LYS A 68 1.39 9.70 -13.81
N PHE A 69 0.94 10.20 -12.67
CA PHE A 69 1.25 9.63 -11.37
C PHE A 69 0.44 8.36 -11.11
N GLN A 70 1.10 7.33 -10.59
CA GLN A 70 0.47 6.18 -9.97
C GLN A 70 1.08 5.93 -8.58
N ALA A 71 0.23 5.78 -7.57
CA ALA A 71 0.70 5.43 -6.24
C ALA A 71 1.26 4.00 -6.22
N ASP A 72 2.36 3.82 -5.50
CA ASP A 72 2.96 2.52 -5.26
C ASP A 72 2.00 1.62 -4.47
N HIS A 73 1.67 0.47 -5.07
CA HIS A 73 0.74 -0.49 -4.48
C HIS A 73 1.19 -0.98 -3.10
N PHE A 74 2.50 -1.13 -2.89
CA PHE A 74 3.02 -1.53 -1.58
C PHE A 74 2.68 -0.50 -0.51
N HIS A 75 2.82 0.79 -0.81
CA HIS A 75 2.49 1.87 0.11
C HIS A 75 0.99 2.01 0.34
N THR A 76 0.19 1.87 -0.70
CA THR A 76 -1.28 1.77 -0.59
C THR A 76 -1.67 0.63 0.37
N ALA A 77 -1.18 -0.59 0.11
CA ALA A 77 -1.44 -1.75 0.96
C ALA A 77 -0.93 -1.56 2.39
N LYS A 78 0.25 -0.99 2.59
CA LYS A 78 0.83 -0.71 3.90
C LYS A 78 -0.04 0.25 4.72
N ASN A 79 -0.56 1.31 4.11
CA ASN A 79 -1.45 2.26 4.77
C ASN A 79 -2.79 1.61 5.16
N ILE A 80 -3.35 0.78 4.28
CA ILE A 80 -4.55 0.00 4.60
C ILE A 80 -4.31 -0.96 5.77
N TRP A 81 -3.24 -1.76 5.71
CA TRP A 81 -2.92 -2.73 6.77
C TRP A 81 -2.59 -2.06 8.11
N LYS A 82 -2.07 -0.82 8.09
CA LYS A 82 -1.87 -0.02 9.31
C LYS A 82 -3.19 0.22 10.05
N HIS A 83 -4.28 0.49 9.34
CA HIS A 83 -5.61 0.69 9.94
C HIS A 83 -6.23 -0.63 10.39
N LEU A 84 -6.16 -1.68 9.56
CA LEU A 84 -6.63 -3.04 9.93
C LEU A 84 -5.95 -3.56 11.20
N LYS A 85 -4.64 -3.33 11.34
CA LYS A 85 -3.87 -3.71 12.53
C LYS A 85 -4.35 -3.00 13.80
N LYS A 86 -4.93 -1.79 13.68
CA LYS A 86 -5.48 -1.04 14.82
C LYS A 86 -6.90 -1.46 15.21
N CYS A 87 -7.66 -2.04 14.28
CA CYS A 87 -9.01 -2.56 14.54
C CYS A 87 -8.99 -3.70 15.59
N LEU A 88 -8.07 -4.66 15.44
CA LEU A 88 -8.01 -5.83 16.33
C LEU A 88 -7.76 -5.46 17.81
N PRO A 89 -6.78 -4.59 18.16
CA PRO A 89 -6.60 -4.12 19.54
C PRO A 89 -7.80 -3.33 20.07
N GLU A 90 -8.47 -2.53 19.25
CA GLU A 90 -9.65 -1.76 19.66
C GLU A 90 -10.80 -2.71 20.01
N TYR A 91 -11.14 -3.64 19.12
CA TYR A 91 -12.17 -4.65 19.38
C TYR A 91 -11.84 -5.52 20.60
N ARG A 92 -10.57 -5.91 20.76
CA ARG A 92 -10.11 -6.65 21.95
C ARG A 92 -10.34 -5.87 23.26
N ARG A 93 -10.12 -4.55 23.26
CA ARG A 93 -10.39 -3.72 24.45
C ARG A 93 -11.88 -3.67 24.73
N LYS A 94 -12.69 -3.46 23.70
CA LYS A 94 -14.16 -3.50 23.80
C LYS A 94 -14.64 -4.81 24.43
N LEU A 95 -14.24 -5.97 23.90
CA LEU A 95 -14.60 -7.29 24.48
C LEU A 95 -14.23 -7.43 25.96
N LYS A 96 -13.11 -6.84 26.39
CA LYS A 96 -12.71 -6.89 27.80
C LYS A 96 -13.57 -5.99 28.67
N THR A 97 -13.89 -4.78 28.21
CA THR A 97 -14.75 -3.83 28.90
C THR A 97 -16.17 -4.37 28.99
N ASP A 98 -16.76 -4.75 27.86
CA ASP A 98 -18.12 -5.30 27.78
C ASP A 98 -18.23 -6.57 28.65
N GLY A 99 -17.23 -7.46 28.60
CA GLY A 99 -17.20 -8.66 29.44
C GLY A 99 -17.12 -8.38 30.94
N GLN A 100 -16.49 -7.28 31.36
CA GLN A 100 -16.50 -6.85 32.76
C GLN A 100 -17.86 -6.29 33.18
N GLU A 101 -18.45 -5.44 32.34
CA GLU A 101 -19.75 -4.82 32.59
C GLU A 101 -20.88 -5.86 32.62
N MET A 102 -20.85 -6.84 31.72
CA MET A 102 -21.84 -7.93 31.61
C MET A 102 -21.52 -9.14 32.50
N GLN A 103 -20.42 -9.10 33.25
CA GLN A 103 -19.89 -10.24 34.01
C GLN A 103 -19.70 -11.53 33.18
N ASP A 104 -19.53 -11.39 31.87
CA ASP A 104 -19.32 -12.49 30.94
C ASP A 104 -17.84 -12.91 30.94
N LYS A 105 -17.56 -14.09 31.49
CA LYS A 105 -16.21 -14.66 31.56
C LYS A 105 -15.69 -15.18 30.22
N GLU A 106 -16.55 -15.36 29.22
CA GLU A 106 -16.16 -15.82 27.88
C GLU A 106 -15.58 -14.70 27.02
N MET A 107 -16.11 -13.47 27.08
CA MET A 107 -15.58 -12.37 26.26
C MET A 107 -14.09 -12.07 26.49
N PRO A 108 -13.55 -12.06 27.74
CA PRO A 108 -12.12 -11.93 27.99
C PRO A 108 -11.28 -13.11 27.46
N LYS A 109 -11.85 -14.32 27.41
CA LYS A 109 -11.20 -15.50 26.81
C LYS A 109 -11.09 -15.32 25.30
N ILE A 110 -12.19 -14.95 24.64
CA ILE A 110 -12.21 -14.62 23.20
C ILE A 110 -11.17 -13.53 22.90
N ALA A 111 -11.16 -12.44 23.68
CA ALA A 111 -10.19 -11.35 23.53
C ALA A 111 -8.73 -11.82 23.64
N SER A 112 -8.45 -12.82 24.48
CA SER A 112 -7.12 -13.40 24.67
C SER A 112 -6.73 -14.30 23.50
N GLU A 113 -7.66 -15.08 22.97
CA GLU A 113 -7.45 -15.91 21.79
C GLU A 113 -7.24 -15.09 20.51
N LEU A 114 -8.07 -14.07 20.27
CA LEU A 114 -7.90 -13.15 19.15
C LEU A 114 -6.52 -12.47 19.18
N TRP A 115 -5.99 -12.18 20.37
CA TRP A 115 -4.64 -11.64 20.50
C TRP A 115 -3.55 -12.61 20.07
N LYS A 116 -3.70 -13.90 20.39
CA LYS A 116 -2.78 -14.96 19.93
C LYS A 116 -2.84 -15.09 18.41
N LEU A 117 -4.04 -15.03 17.83
CA LEU A 117 -4.29 -15.18 16.39
C LEU A 117 -4.11 -13.89 15.56
N ARG A 118 -3.76 -12.75 16.19
CA ARG A 118 -3.73 -11.43 15.54
C ARG A 118 -2.98 -11.38 14.21
N ARG A 119 -1.86 -12.11 14.08
CA ARG A 119 -1.06 -12.14 12.84
C ARG A 119 -1.79 -12.92 11.75
N THR A 120 -2.36 -14.08 12.11
CA THR A 120 -3.14 -14.94 11.23
C THR A 120 -4.40 -14.23 10.75
N LEU A 121 -5.12 -13.54 11.63
CA LEU A 121 -6.30 -12.75 11.28
C LEU A 121 -6.02 -11.61 10.28
N LEU A 122 -4.78 -11.11 10.19
CA LEU A 122 -4.37 -10.07 9.25
C LEU A 122 -3.80 -10.61 7.92
N LYS A 123 -3.63 -11.94 7.78
CA LYS A 123 -3.09 -12.53 6.55
C LYS A 123 -4.08 -12.39 5.39
N LYS A 124 -3.55 -12.25 4.17
CA LYS A 124 -4.35 -12.37 2.95
C LYS A 124 -4.98 -13.77 2.90
N PRO A 125 -6.22 -13.92 2.38
CA PRO A 125 -6.89 -15.23 2.31
C PRO A 125 -6.08 -16.32 1.58
N SER A 126 -5.35 -15.93 0.52
CA SER A 126 -4.47 -16.83 -0.25
C SER A 126 -3.23 -17.30 0.50
N TYR A 127 -2.87 -16.67 1.63
CA TYR A 127 -1.70 -17.01 2.45
C TYR A 127 -2.05 -17.72 3.75
N LEU A 128 -3.33 -18.06 3.95
CA LEU A 128 -3.76 -18.88 5.07
C LEU A 128 -3.64 -20.35 4.70
N SER A 129 -2.90 -21.10 5.52
CA SER A 129 -2.94 -22.57 5.51
C SER A 129 -4.30 -23.08 6.01
N GLU A 130 -4.61 -24.34 5.72
CA GLU A 130 -5.86 -24.95 6.19
C GLU A 130 -5.93 -25.00 7.73
N GLU A 131 -4.82 -25.32 8.39
CA GLU A 131 -4.71 -25.28 9.85
C GLU A 131 -5.02 -23.88 10.41
N GLU A 132 -4.52 -22.83 9.76
CA GLU A 132 -4.82 -21.45 10.16
C GLU A 132 -6.28 -21.06 9.95
N ARG A 133 -6.93 -21.58 8.89
CA ARG A 133 -8.36 -21.37 8.65
C ARG A 133 -9.19 -22.05 9.73
N GLU A 134 -8.87 -23.29 10.10
CA GLU A 134 -9.52 -23.99 11.20
C GLU A 134 -9.37 -23.26 12.54
N LYS A 135 -8.17 -22.74 12.83
CA LYS A 135 -7.91 -21.94 14.03
C LYS A 135 -8.75 -20.66 14.10
N ILE A 136 -9.17 -20.08 12.96
CA ILE A 136 -10.03 -18.89 12.93
C ILE A 136 -11.50 -19.25 13.18
N LYS A 137 -11.97 -20.44 12.76
CA LYS A 137 -13.38 -20.84 12.91
C LYS A 137 -13.83 -20.89 14.38
N ALA A 138 -12.96 -21.31 15.29
CA ALA A 138 -13.31 -21.44 16.71
C ALA A 138 -13.63 -20.10 17.41
N PRO A 139 -12.83 -19.02 17.26
CA PRO A 139 -13.23 -17.71 17.75
C PRO A 139 -14.35 -17.07 16.93
N GLU A 140 -14.44 -17.32 15.62
CA GLU A 140 -15.53 -16.80 14.75
C GLU A 140 -16.92 -17.34 15.14
N LYS A 141 -17.01 -18.56 15.67
CA LYS A 141 -18.29 -19.11 16.17
C LYS A 141 -18.71 -18.56 17.53
N ARG A 142 -17.77 -18.08 18.33
CA ARG A 142 -18.01 -17.62 19.71
C ARG A 142 -18.11 -16.10 19.80
N ASP A 143 -17.52 -15.38 18.87
CA ASP A 143 -17.61 -13.93 18.84
C ASP A 143 -18.96 -13.48 18.28
N SER A 144 -19.28 -12.21 18.48
CA SER A 144 -20.53 -11.61 18.04
C SER A 144 -20.58 -11.31 16.53
N GLY A 145 -19.75 -11.99 15.72
CA GLY A 145 -19.66 -11.82 14.26
C GLY A 145 -18.59 -10.84 13.77
N PHE A 146 -17.84 -10.17 14.65
CA PHE A 146 -16.79 -9.23 14.25
C PHE A 146 -15.66 -9.91 13.46
N VAL A 147 -15.23 -11.11 13.87
CA VAL A 147 -14.15 -11.86 13.23
C VAL A 147 -14.52 -12.19 11.79
N SER A 148 -15.74 -12.69 11.58
CA SER A 148 -16.25 -13.02 10.25
C SER A 148 -16.27 -11.76 9.36
N GLU A 149 -16.83 -10.67 9.87
CA GLU A 149 -16.90 -9.38 9.15
C GLU A 149 -15.52 -8.79 8.86
N PHE A 150 -14.60 -8.82 9.83
CA PHE A 150 -13.24 -8.36 9.67
C PHE A 150 -12.48 -9.16 8.60
N ARG A 151 -12.66 -10.49 8.57
CA ARG A 151 -12.08 -11.36 7.53
C ARG A 151 -12.70 -11.11 6.16
N SER A 152 -14.01 -10.89 6.11
CA SER A 152 -14.74 -10.50 4.90
C SER A 152 -14.21 -9.17 4.33
N VAL A 153 -14.00 -8.16 5.18
CA VAL A 153 -13.38 -6.87 4.80
C VAL A 153 -12.00 -7.07 4.18
N ILE A 154 -11.12 -7.87 4.80
CA ILE A 154 -9.80 -8.17 4.24
C ILE A 154 -9.93 -8.83 2.86
N SER A 155 -10.84 -9.80 2.73
CA SER A 155 -11.09 -10.48 1.46
C SER A 155 -11.52 -9.51 0.36
N ARG A 156 -12.41 -8.56 0.67
CA ARG A 156 -12.87 -7.54 -0.29
C ARG A 156 -11.77 -6.55 -0.66
N ILE A 157 -10.95 -6.10 0.29
CA ILE A 157 -9.79 -5.25 0.01
C ILE A 157 -8.83 -5.96 -0.95
N VAL A 158 -8.55 -7.24 -0.69
CA VAL A 158 -7.73 -8.08 -1.57
C VAL A 158 -8.41 -8.22 -2.92
N ASN A 159 -9.72 -8.44 -3.00
CA ASN A 159 -10.45 -8.59 -4.26
C ASN A 159 -10.48 -7.31 -5.13
N ILE A 160 -10.61 -6.14 -4.52
CA ILE A 160 -10.49 -4.84 -5.21
C ILE A 160 -9.13 -4.76 -5.90
N SER A 161 -8.09 -5.17 -5.19
CA SER A 161 -6.74 -5.13 -5.72
C SER A 161 -6.56 -6.24 -6.77
N ASP A 162 -6.67 -7.51 -6.36
CA ASP A 162 -6.30 -8.75 -7.08
C ASP A 162 -7.20 -9.12 -8.25
N HIS A 163 -8.44 -8.64 -8.29
CA HIS A 163 -9.42 -9.14 -9.26
C HIS A 163 -10.18 -8.03 -10.00
N SER A 164 -9.66 -6.80 -10.04
CA SER A 164 -10.27 -5.72 -10.82
C SER A 164 -9.48 -5.50 -12.11
N ASN A 165 -10.17 -5.57 -13.25
CA ASN A 165 -9.58 -5.40 -14.57
C ASN A 165 -9.91 -4.03 -15.19
N THR A 166 -10.86 -3.31 -14.61
CA THR A 166 -11.27 -1.98 -15.05
C THR A 166 -11.51 -1.07 -13.85
N GLU A 167 -11.43 0.24 -14.06
CA GLU A 167 -11.76 1.23 -13.02
C GLU A 167 -13.18 1.05 -12.50
N ILE A 168 -14.15 0.82 -13.40
CA ILE A 168 -15.55 0.59 -13.04
C ILE A 168 -15.70 -0.62 -12.11
N GLN A 169 -14.99 -1.72 -12.38
CA GLN A 169 -15.02 -2.89 -11.49
C GLN A 169 -14.43 -2.58 -10.11
N ALA A 170 -13.32 -1.84 -10.05
CA ALA A 170 -12.71 -1.44 -8.80
C ALA A 170 -13.64 -0.51 -7.99
N GLU A 171 -14.32 0.43 -8.66
CA GLU A 171 -15.28 1.35 -8.04
C GLU A 171 -16.47 0.63 -7.42
N VAL A 172 -17.09 -0.29 -8.15
CA VAL A 172 -18.24 -1.07 -7.65
C VAL A 172 -17.84 -1.86 -6.41
N LYS A 173 -16.66 -2.49 -6.43
CA LYS A 173 -16.15 -3.23 -5.27
C LYS A 173 -15.80 -2.33 -4.09
N LEU A 174 -15.22 -1.14 -4.35
CA LEU A 174 -14.93 -0.16 -3.30
C LEU A 174 -16.22 0.36 -2.66
N ARG A 175 -17.27 0.63 -3.44
CA ARG A 175 -18.59 1.01 -2.95
C ARG A 175 -19.20 -0.08 -2.07
N ASN A 176 -19.10 -1.33 -2.50
CA ASN A 176 -19.58 -2.47 -1.71
C ASN A 176 -18.80 -2.64 -0.40
N LEU A 177 -17.49 -2.39 -0.41
CA LEU A 177 -16.65 -2.37 0.80
C LEU A 177 -17.06 -1.24 1.74
N LYS A 178 -17.33 -0.04 1.21
CA LYS A 178 -17.79 1.12 1.99
C LYS A 178 -19.10 0.80 2.72
N ASN A 179 -20.11 0.30 2.00
CA ASN A 179 -21.41 -0.04 2.58
C ASN A 179 -21.31 -1.11 3.68
N GLN A 180 -20.37 -2.07 3.54
CA GLN A 180 -20.13 -3.06 4.59
C GLN A 180 -19.50 -2.41 5.83
N ILE A 181 -18.47 -1.58 5.64
CA ILE A 181 -17.73 -0.95 6.73
C ILE A 181 -18.59 0.04 7.52
N GLU A 182 -19.48 0.78 6.85
CA GLU A 182 -20.43 1.69 7.50
C GLU A 182 -21.31 0.98 8.53
N ARG A 183 -21.68 -0.29 8.28
CA ARG A 183 -22.47 -1.11 9.22
C ARG A 183 -21.69 -1.59 10.45
N LEU A 184 -20.36 -1.59 10.38
CA LEU A 184 -19.50 -2.08 11.47
C LEU A 184 -19.15 -0.99 12.48
N GLU A 185 -19.48 0.27 12.19
CA GLU A 185 -19.25 1.44 13.05
C GLU A 185 -17.83 1.53 13.63
N ASN A 186 -16.83 0.98 12.94
CA ASN A 186 -15.45 0.95 13.42
C ASN A 186 -14.64 2.11 12.82
N GLY A 187 -14.11 2.97 13.70
CA GLY A 187 -13.37 4.17 13.31
C GLY A 187 -12.10 3.89 12.47
N TYR A 188 -11.43 2.76 12.67
CA TYR A 188 -10.25 2.39 11.86
C TYR A 188 -10.63 1.77 10.51
N LEU A 189 -11.72 1.01 10.44
CA LEU A 189 -12.26 0.54 9.16
C LEU A 189 -12.72 1.71 8.29
N ASN A 190 -13.40 2.70 8.88
CA ASN A 190 -13.78 3.93 8.18
C ASN A 190 -12.56 4.68 7.62
N LYS A 191 -11.45 4.76 8.39
CA LYS A 191 -10.19 5.32 7.89
C LYS A 191 -9.60 4.55 6.69
N THR A 192 -9.83 3.24 6.62
CA THR A 192 -9.40 2.40 5.49
C THR A 192 -10.15 2.77 4.21
N VAL A 193 -11.47 2.90 4.29
CA VAL A 193 -12.31 3.28 3.13
C VAL A 193 -12.03 4.72 2.72
N LYS A 194 -11.89 5.62 3.68
CA LYS A 194 -11.53 7.01 3.44
C LYS A 194 -10.21 7.10 2.66
N PHE A 195 -9.16 6.42 3.14
CA PHE A 195 -7.88 6.37 2.45
C PHE A 195 -8.01 5.86 0.99
N PHE A 196 -8.77 4.79 0.76
CA PHE A 196 -9.01 4.31 -0.60
C PHE A 196 -9.76 5.31 -1.48
N SER A 197 -10.71 6.05 -0.91
CA SER A 197 -11.54 7.01 -1.63
C SER A 197 -10.73 8.24 -2.00
N ASP A 198 -9.96 8.77 -1.04
CA ASP A 198 -9.12 9.97 -1.19
C ASP A 198 -8.00 9.74 -2.21
N HIS A 199 -7.49 8.50 -2.32
CA HIS A 199 -6.36 8.16 -3.18
C HIS A 199 -6.71 7.22 -4.35
N ARG A 200 -8.00 7.17 -4.72
CA ARG A 200 -8.52 6.21 -5.70
C ARG A 200 -7.86 6.36 -7.06
N ASN A 201 -7.74 7.59 -7.53
CA ASN A 201 -7.23 7.91 -8.87
C ASN A 201 -5.78 7.44 -9.01
N GLU A 202 -4.97 7.71 -8.01
CA GLU A 202 -3.55 7.39 -7.97
C GLU A 202 -3.34 5.89 -7.75
N ALA A 203 -4.10 5.27 -6.84
CA ALA A 203 -3.97 3.84 -6.53
C ALA A 203 -4.44 2.92 -7.67
N MET A 204 -5.38 3.37 -8.50
CA MET A 204 -6.01 2.58 -9.57
C MET A 204 -5.62 3.05 -10.98
N GLN A 205 -4.65 3.94 -11.12
CA GLN A 205 -4.21 4.48 -12.41
C GLN A 205 -3.83 3.37 -13.42
N TYR A 206 -3.30 2.24 -12.95
CA TYR A 206 -2.96 1.08 -13.80
C TYR A 206 -4.17 0.47 -14.52
N LEU A 207 -5.39 0.68 -14.02
CA LEU A 207 -6.63 0.16 -14.62
C LEU A 207 -7.17 1.01 -15.78
N ARG A 208 -6.65 2.24 -15.96
CA ARG A 208 -7.21 3.22 -16.91
C ARG A 208 -6.76 3.06 -18.36
N LYS A 209 -5.72 2.26 -18.64
CA LYS A 209 -5.20 2.10 -20.00
C LYS A 209 -5.27 0.64 -20.45
N LYS A 210 -5.99 0.39 -21.56
CA LYS A 210 -5.76 -0.83 -22.35
C LYS A 210 -4.30 -0.82 -22.79
N GLY A 211 -3.53 -1.82 -22.35
CA GLY A 211 -2.07 -1.87 -22.56
C GLY A 211 -1.22 -1.56 -21.31
N LEU A 212 -1.80 -0.98 -20.25
CA LEU A 212 -1.20 -1.06 -18.91
C LEU A 212 -1.37 -2.46 -18.28
N ALA A 213 -2.11 -3.37 -18.91
CA ALA A 213 -2.24 -4.77 -18.48
C ALA A 213 -0.89 -5.52 -18.38
N LYS A 214 0.14 -5.09 -19.13
CA LYS A 214 1.53 -5.58 -18.97
C LYS A 214 2.20 -5.03 -17.70
N TYR A 215 1.72 -3.90 -17.19
CA TYR A 215 2.20 -3.19 -16.02
C TYR A 215 1.30 -3.59 -14.85
N THR A 216 1.53 -4.81 -14.38
CA THR A 216 1.00 -5.34 -13.12
C THR A 216 1.24 -4.34 -12.00
N ARG A 217 0.38 -4.33 -10.96
CA ARG A 217 0.58 -3.54 -9.74
C ARG A 217 2.05 -3.47 -9.34
N SER A 218 2.69 -2.36 -9.66
CA SER A 218 4.12 -2.20 -9.45
C SER A 218 4.34 -2.08 -7.94
N SER A 219 5.02 -3.08 -7.37
CA SER A 219 5.54 -3.07 -6.00
C SER A 219 7.05 -2.84 -6.01
N ASN A 220 7.49 -1.98 -6.92
CA ASN A 220 8.91 -1.79 -7.25
C ASN A 220 9.72 -1.19 -6.10
N SER A 221 9.07 -0.64 -5.06
CA SER A 221 9.75 -0.18 -3.86
C SER A 221 10.30 -1.33 -3.01
N GLU A 222 9.59 -2.44 -2.85
CA GLU A 222 10.05 -3.55 -2.00
C GLU A 222 11.24 -4.28 -2.63
N SER A 223 11.19 -4.52 -3.95
CA SER A 223 12.30 -5.12 -4.70
C SER A 223 13.53 -4.21 -4.72
N GLY A 224 13.35 -2.90 -4.84
CA GLY A 224 14.42 -1.90 -4.73
C GLY A 224 15.06 -1.86 -3.35
N MET A 225 14.23 -1.77 -2.31
CA MET A 225 14.70 -1.80 -0.93
C MET A 225 15.44 -3.09 -0.60
N ARG A 226 14.97 -4.24 -1.10
CA ARG A 226 15.62 -5.53 -0.84
C ARG A 226 16.99 -5.62 -1.51
N VAL A 227 17.15 -5.10 -2.74
CA VAL A 227 18.44 -5.04 -3.44
C VAL A 227 19.39 -4.07 -2.76
N LEU A 228 18.92 -2.88 -2.38
CA LEU A 228 19.76 -1.84 -1.77
C LEU A 228 20.19 -2.20 -0.34
N ARG A 229 19.35 -2.91 0.44
CA ARG A 229 19.71 -3.42 1.77
C ARG A 229 20.70 -4.60 1.75
N ARG A 230 20.90 -5.24 0.59
CA ARG A 230 21.89 -6.32 0.41
C ARG A 230 23.28 -5.79 0.03
N ARG A 231 23.41 -4.52 -0.36
CA ARG A 231 24.72 -3.86 -0.49
C ARG A 231 25.30 -3.62 0.92
N PRO A 232 26.63 -3.72 1.09
CA PRO A 232 27.26 -3.60 2.41
C PRO A 232 26.85 -2.30 3.12
N LYS A 233 26.42 -2.45 4.37
CA LYS A 233 25.83 -1.40 5.21
C LYS A 233 26.88 -0.36 5.58
N ASN A 234 26.77 0.86 5.05
CA ASN A 234 27.47 2.02 5.62
C ASN A 234 26.59 3.27 5.85
N CYS A 235 25.29 3.27 5.53
CA CYS A 235 24.46 4.48 5.71
C CYS A 235 22.99 4.12 5.98
N GLY A 236 22.31 4.89 6.84
CA GLY A 236 20.87 4.79 7.06
C GLY A 236 20.09 5.34 5.87
N ARG A 237 19.97 4.55 4.80
CA ARG A 237 19.33 5.01 3.54
C ARG A 237 17.80 5.02 3.67
N ARG A 238 17.21 6.20 3.63
CA ARG A 238 15.79 6.43 3.31
C ARG A 238 15.67 6.56 1.77
N LEU A 239 14.60 6.04 1.18
CA LEU A 239 14.51 5.80 -0.27
C LEU A 239 13.18 6.32 -0.82
N LEU A 240 13.26 7.35 -1.66
CA LEU A 240 12.21 7.73 -2.58
C LEU A 240 12.36 6.89 -3.85
N ASN A 241 11.36 6.06 -4.13
CA ASN A 241 11.32 5.28 -5.37
C ASN A 241 10.52 6.05 -6.40
N GLY A 242 11.15 6.44 -7.51
CA GLY A 242 10.48 6.95 -8.70
C GLY A 242 10.68 5.98 -9.86
N CYS A 243 9.68 5.21 -10.30
CA CYS A 243 9.81 4.51 -11.58
C CYS A 243 9.59 5.49 -12.72
N ILE A 244 10.45 5.52 -13.75
CA ILE A 244 10.36 6.43 -14.90
C ILE A 244 10.54 5.59 -16.17
N LYS A 245 9.61 5.74 -17.12
CA LYS A 245 9.76 5.14 -18.45
C LYS A 245 10.14 6.19 -19.48
N GLY A 246 11.37 6.08 -19.99
CA GLY A 246 11.89 6.72 -21.20
C GLY A 246 11.48 5.94 -22.45
N GLY A 247 10.82 6.62 -23.40
CA GLY A 247 10.73 6.13 -24.78
C GLY A 247 12.01 6.51 -25.51
N THR A 248 12.95 5.58 -25.66
CA THR A 248 14.07 5.76 -26.58
C THR A 248 13.57 5.57 -28.01
N HIS A 249 13.34 6.67 -28.73
CA HIS A 249 13.54 6.65 -30.17
C HIS A 249 14.96 7.16 -30.42
N PRO A 250 15.94 6.30 -30.74
CA PRO A 250 17.20 6.78 -31.26
C PRO A 250 16.90 7.43 -32.63
N LYS A 251 16.86 8.76 -32.67
CA LYS A 251 17.12 9.48 -33.91
C LYS A 251 18.64 9.53 -34.05
N PHE A 252 19.18 8.53 -34.74
CA PHE A 252 20.48 8.70 -35.37
C PHE A 252 20.32 9.75 -36.46
N GLN A 253 21.02 10.88 -36.31
CA GLN A 253 21.61 11.59 -37.44
C GLN A 253 23.08 11.19 -37.48
#